data_AF-A0A3B9F7Y1-F1
#
_entry.id   AF-A0A3B9F7Y1-F1
#
_cell.length_a   1.000
_cell.length_b   1.000
_cell.length_c   1.000
_cell.angle_alpha   90.00
_cell.angle_beta   90.00
_cell.angle_gamma   90.00
#
_symmetry.space_group_name_H-M   'P 1'
#
loop_
_entity.id
_entity.type
_entity.pdbx_description
1 polymer ?
#
loop_
_entity_poly.entity_id
_entity_poly.type
_entity_poly.pdbx_seq_one_letter_code
_entity_poly.pdbx_strand_id
1 'polypeptide(L)' 'MAQFHIECIDTSSEEIRSHYSRFILEPLERGQGTTVGNALRRVLLSNLEGTAVTAVRIA' A
#
# COMPACT_ATOMS: atom_id res chain seq x y z
N MET A 1 -15.74 8.54 22.25
CA MET A 1 -15.13 7.30 21.71
C MET A 1 -14.43 7.69 20.42
N ALA A 2 -13.12 7.53 20.30
CA ALA A 2 -12.41 7.96 19.11
C ALA A 2 -12.62 6.94 17.98
N GLN A 3 -13.11 7.41 16.84
CA GLN A 3 -13.38 6.57 15.68
C GLN A 3 -12.10 6.43 14.86
N PHE A 4 -11.62 5.20 14.70
CA PHE A 4 -10.53 4.89 13.78
C PHE A 4 -11.00 5.14 12.34
N HIS A 5 -10.22 5.90 11.58
CA HIS A 5 -10.50 6.16 10.18
C HIS A 5 -9.22 6.16 9.32
N ILE A 6 -9.43 5.99 8.01
CA ILE A 6 -8.37 5.99 7.00
C ILE A 6 -8.72 7.05 5.96
N GLU A 7 -7.83 8.00 5.74
CA GLU A 7 -8.01 9.07 4.75
C GLU A 7 -6.91 9.01 3.68
N CYS A 8 -7.28 9.20 2.41
CA CYS A 8 -6.32 9.34 1.31
C CYS A 8 -5.99 10.82 1.11
N ILE A 9 -4.73 11.21 1.33
CA ILE A 9 -4.26 12.60 1.24
C ILE A 9 -3.79 12.94 -0.17
N ASP A 10 -3.25 11.94 -0.87
CA ASP A 10 -2.50 12.17 -2.11
C ASP A 10 -2.64 10.96 -3.02
N THR A 11 -2.80 11.22 -4.31
CA THR A 11 -2.73 10.19 -5.35
C THR A 11 -2.19 10.82 -6.62
N SER A 12 -1.01 10.38 -7.04
CA SER A 12 -0.45 10.69 -8.35
C SER A 12 -0.43 9.44 -9.21
N SER A 13 -1.12 9.52 -10.35
CA SER A 13 -1.15 8.47 -11.37
C SER A 13 -0.54 9.06 -12.64
N GLU A 14 0.75 8.81 -12.86
CA GLU A 14 1.39 9.14 -14.13
C GLU A 14 1.20 7.96 -15.10
N GLU A 15 0.67 8.23 -16.30
CA GLU A 15 0.12 7.25 -17.26
C GLU A 15 1.01 6.04 -17.58
N ILE A 16 2.32 6.07 -17.33
CA ILE A 16 3.24 5.04 -17.82
C ILE A 16 4.11 4.40 -16.72
N ARG A 17 4.43 5.06 -15.59
CA ARG A 17 5.48 4.54 -14.67
C ARG A 17 5.34 4.76 -13.17
N SER A 18 4.32 5.45 -12.68
CA SER A 18 4.24 5.66 -11.22
C SER A 18 2.80 5.80 -10.74
N HIS A 19 2.34 4.81 -9.99
CA HIS A 19 1.16 4.92 -9.15
C HIS A 19 1.64 5.15 -7.72
N TYR A 20 1.34 6.33 -7.19
CA TYR A 20 1.65 6.69 -5.81
C TYR A 20 0.38 7.15 -5.10
N SER A 21 0.17 6.66 -3.89
CA SER A 21 -0.91 7.10 -3.01
C SER A 21 -0.41 7.20 -1.57
N ARG A 22 -0.92 8.17 -0.83
CA ARG A 22 -0.56 8.42 0.58
C ARG A 22 -1.81 8.44 1.46
N PHE A 23 -1.78 7.67 2.54
CA PHE A 23 -2.90 7.48 3.46
C PHE A 23 -2.53 7.86 4.90
N ILE A 24 -3.47 8.45 5.64
CA ILE A 24 -3.40 8.65 7.12
C ILE A 24 -4.26 7.60 7.78
N LEU A 25 -3.75 7.00 8.86
CA LEU A 25 -4.49 6.12 9.76
C LEU A 25 -4.45 6.74 11.16
N GLU A 26 -5.61 7.10 11.72
CA GLU A 26 -5.69 7.71 13.05
C GLU A 26 -7.04 7.46 13.75
N PRO A 27 -7.09 7.56 15.10
CA PRO A 27 -5.96 7.71 16.02
C PRO A 27 -5.27 6.37 16.30
N LEU A 28 -3.96 6.43 16.54
CA LEU A 28 -3.15 5.30 16.97
C LEU A 28 -2.44 5.65 18.28
N GLU A 29 -2.45 4.71 19.21
CA GLU A 29 -1.68 4.82 20.45
C GLU A 29 -0.18 4.74 20.16
N ARG A 30 0.63 5.22 21.12
CA ARG A 30 2.09 5.17 21.04
C ARG A 30 2.56 3.73 20.77
N GLY A 31 3.31 3.53 19.68
CA GLY A 31 3.86 2.23 19.27
C GLY A 31 2.95 1.41 18.33
N GLN A 32 1.64 1.69 18.27
CA GLN A 32 0.74 1.02 17.32
C GLN A 32 1.09 1.38 15.87
N GLY A 33 1.50 2.62 15.61
CA GLY A 33 1.94 3.05 14.27
C GLY A 33 3.07 2.20 13.69
N THR A 34 4.10 1.90 14.48
CA THR A 34 5.20 1.02 14.04
C THR A 34 4.73 -0.41 13.82
N THR A 35 3.85 -0.92 14.68
CA THR A 35 3.32 -2.28 14.57
C THR A 35 2.51 -2.46 13.29
N VAL A 36 1.56 -1.56 13.04
CA VAL A 36 0.70 -1.55 11.86
C VAL A 36 1.52 -1.27 10.59
N GLY A 37 2.39 -0.25 10.61
CA GLY A 37 3.23 0.09 9.46
C GLY A 37 4.16 -1.04 9.05
N ASN A 38 4.81 -1.71 10.01
CA ASN A 38 5.66 -2.86 9.71
C ASN A 38 4.86 -4.05 9.17
N ALA A 39 3.65 -4.29 9.69
CA ALA A 39 2.78 -5.34 9.17
C ALA A 39 2.34 -5.05 7.73
N LEU A 40 1.83 -3.83 7.46
CA LEU A 40 1.41 -3.40 6.13
C LEU A 40 2.58 -3.46 5.13
N ARG A 41 3.77 -3.00 5.51
CA ARG A 41 4.96 -3.09 4.65
C ARG A 41 5.27 -4.52 4.23
N ARG A 42 5.18 -5.50 5.15
CA ARG A 42 5.43 -6.92 4.81
C ARG A 42 4.36 -7.48 3.88
N VAL A 43 3.09 -7.17 4.15
CA VAL A 43 1.96 -7.66 3.32
C VAL A 43 2.05 -7.09 1.91
N LEU A 44 2.22 -5.77 1.78
CA LEU A 44 2.25 -5.09 0.49
C LEU A 44 3.44 -5.49 -0.38
N LEU A 45 4.59 -5.84 0.21
CA LEU A 45 5.80 -6.23 -0.53
C LEU A 45 5.89 -7.73 -0.84
N SER A 46 5.06 -8.58 -0.24
CA SER A 46 5.26 -10.04 -0.33
C SER A 46 3.99 -10.87 -0.55
N ASN A 47 2.81 -10.29 -0.33
CA ASN A 47 1.55 -11.03 -0.41
C ASN A 47 0.49 -10.29 -1.23
N LEU A 48 0.94 -9.49 -2.20
CA LEU A 48 0.05 -8.83 -3.14
C LEU A 48 -0.08 -9.70 -4.39
N GLU A 49 -1.30 -10.02 -4.76
CA GLU A 49 -1.60 -10.71 -6.01
C GLU A 49 -1.22 -9.82 -7.19
N GLY A 50 -0.60 -10.41 -8.20
CA GLY A 50 -0.14 -9.70 -9.39
C GLY A 50 -0.14 -10.63 -10.59
N THR A 51 -0.15 -10.03 -11.78
CA THR A 51 0.02 -10.76 -13.04
C THR A 51 1.39 -10.42 -13.61
N ALA A 52 2.11 -11.45 -14.08
CA ALA A 52 3.41 -11.29 -14.72
C ALA A 52 3.46 -12.14 -16.00
N VAL A 53 4.25 -11.70 -16.97
CA VAL A 53 4.56 -12.50 -18.16
C VAL A 53 5.42 -13.69 -17.72
N THR A 54 4.91 -14.91 -17.91
CA THR A 54 5.60 -16.15 -17.50
C THR A 54 6.40 -16.80 -18.64
N ALA A 55 5.95 -16.65 -19.88
CA ALA A 55 6.63 -17.18 -21.05
C ALA A 55 6.24 -16.40 -22.31
N VAL A 56 7.15 -16.36 -23.28
CA VAL A 56 6.92 -15.83 -24.62
C VAL A 56 7.40 -16.86 -25.64
N ARG A 57 6.59 -17.14 -26.67
CA ARG A 57 6.97 -17.97 -27.81
C ARG A 57 7.10 -17.08 -29.04
N ILE A 58 8.28 -17.10 -29.65
CA ILE A 58 8.61 -16.34 -30.88
C ILE A 58 8.70 -17.34 -32.04
N ALA A 59 8.12 -16.98 -33.18
CA ALA A 59 8.06 -17.80 -34.40
C ALA A 59 9.24 -17.53 -35.34
#